data_AF-A0A5D4NW04-F1
#
_entry.id   AF-A0A5D4NW04-F1
#
_cell.length_a   1.000
_cell.length_b   1.000
_cell.length_c   1.000
_cell.angle_alpha   90.00
_cell.angle_beta   90.00
_cell.angle_gamma   90.00
#
_symmetry.space_group_name_H-M   'P 1'
#
loop_
_entity.id
_entity.type
_entity.pdbx_description
1 polymer ?
#
loop_
_entity_poly.entity_id
_entity_poly.type
_entity_poly.pdbx_seq_one_letter_code
_entity_poly.pdbx_strand_id
1 'polypeptide(L)'
;MRNKERFQKINWIVFGALLFVGLLLLSEGFDGTRKLVDSQSFDAGQSRLEFRWDSSQTALAAVLLFFSAILAIVWKRVFPFNVPLAMILSGFFYALFTMAYLTGWGGIIGFVGFVLFVSVGVIMILSYTVYFFR
;
A
#
# COMPACT_ATOMS: atom_id res chain seq x y z
N MET A 1 7.72 20.88 18.00
CA MET A 1 8.66 19.75 18.17
C MET A 1 10.02 20.17 17.64
N ARG A 2 11.07 20.00 18.44
CA ARG A 2 12.47 20.09 17.98
C ARG A 2 12.61 19.07 16.83
N ASN A 3 13.19 19.46 15.69
CA ASN A 3 13.35 18.63 14.48
C ASN A 3 12.09 18.35 13.63
N LYS A 4 11.00 19.13 13.75
CA LYS A 4 9.78 18.96 12.91
C LYS A 4 10.08 18.85 11.41
N GLU A 5 10.93 19.71 10.88
CA GLU A 5 11.32 19.70 9.46
C GLU A 5 12.09 18.45 9.06
N ARG A 6 12.95 17.93 9.95
CA ARG A 6 13.68 16.68 9.70
C ARG A 6 12.73 15.49 9.66
N PHE A 7 11.80 15.39 10.61
CA PHE A 7 10.77 14.34 10.60
C PHE A 7 9.92 14.40 9.33
N GLN A 8 9.49 15.59 8.94
CA GLN A 8 8.73 15.78 7.72
C GLN A 8 9.52 15.34 6.47
N LYS A 9 10.79 15.74 6.36
CA LYS A 9 11.65 15.30 5.23
C LYS A 9 11.81 13.78 5.20
N ILE A 10 12.16 13.15 6.31
CA ILE A 10 12.33 11.69 6.40
C ILE A 10 11.02 10.99 6.03
N ASN A 11 9.91 11.43 6.59
CA ASN A 11 8.58 10.89 6.29
C ASN A 11 8.29 10.85 4.79
N TRP A 12 8.45 11.98 4.11
CA TRP A 12 8.15 12.08 2.69
C TRP A 12 9.15 11.33 1.80
N ILE A 13 10.43 11.28 2.19
CA ILE A 13 11.44 10.49 1.47
C ILE A 13 11.11 9.00 1.55
N VAL A 14 10.82 8.49 2.76
CA VAL A 14 10.50 7.06 2.94
C VAL A 14 9.20 6.72 2.23
N PHE A 15 8.18 7.56 2.36
CA PHE A 15 6.90 7.35 1.67
C PHE A 15 7.04 7.38 0.15
N GLY A 16 7.77 8.36 -0.40
CA GLY A 16 8.04 8.43 -1.83
C GLY A 16 8.82 7.22 -2.36
N ALA A 17 9.86 6.77 -1.63
CA ALA A 17 10.61 5.58 -1.97
C ALA A 17 9.73 4.32 -1.97
N LEU A 18 8.85 4.18 -0.98
CA LEU A 18 7.92 3.05 -0.92
C LEU A 18 6.89 3.07 -2.05
N LEU A 19 6.33 4.24 -2.37
CA LEU A 19 5.43 4.39 -3.51
C LEU A 19 6.12 3.98 -4.81
N PHE A 20 7.38 4.38 -5.00
CA PHE A 20 8.17 3.96 -6.16
C PHE A 20 8.37 2.44 -6.21
N VAL A 21 8.74 1.81 -5.10
CA VAL A 21 8.86 0.34 -5.02
C VAL A 21 7.53 -0.36 -5.30
N GLY A 22 6.42 0.14 -4.75
CA GLY A 22 5.09 -0.38 -5.01
C GLY A 22 4.71 -0.30 -6.50
N LEU A 23 5.03 0.82 -7.17
CA LEU A 23 4.80 0.95 -8.61
C LEU A 23 5.64 -0.02 -9.43
N LEU A 24 6.89 -0.28 -9.05
CA LEU A 24 7.73 -1.28 -9.70
C LEU A 24 7.14 -2.69 -9.55
N LEU A 25 6.70 -3.06 -8.35
CA LEU A 25 6.06 -4.35 -8.10
C LEU A 25 4.76 -4.50 -8.90
N LEU A 26 3.95 -3.44 -9.00
CA LEU A 26 2.78 -3.44 -9.88
C LEU A 26 3.18 -3.66 -11.34
N SER A 27 4.18 -2.93 -11.84
CA SER A 27 4.66 -3.10 -13.21
C SER A 27 5.09 -4.54 -13.48
N GLU A 28 5.84 -5.16 -12.57
CA GLU A 28 6.25 -6.56 -12.68
C GLU A 28 5.05 -7.52 -12.68
N GLY A 29 4.03 -7.26 -11.85
CA GLY A 29 2.80 -8.05 -11.85
C GLY A 29 2.02 -7.96 -13.16
N PHE A 30 1.96 -6.76 -13.76
CA PHE A 30 1.32 -6.54 -15.06
C PHE A 30 2.13 -7.13 -16.23
N ASP A 31 3.46 -7.03 -16.21
CA ASP A 31 4.31 -7.62 -17.23
C ASP A 31 4.32 -9.15 -17.16
N GLY A 32 4.33 -9.70 -15.94
CA GLY A 32 4.23 -11.14 -15.71
C GLY A 32 2.91 -11.71 -16.24
N THR A 33 1.79 -11.00 -16.03
CA THR A 33 0.48 -11.40 -16.57
C THR A 33 0.40 -11.26 -18.09
N ARG A 34 0.95 -10.20 -18.68
CA ARG A 34 1.00 -10.03 -20.16
C ARG A 34 1.77 -11.14 -20.86
N LYS A 35 2.95 -11.50 -20.36
CA LYS A 35 3.77 -12.57 -20.95
C LYS A 35 3.08 -13.94 -20.94
N LEU A 36 2.21 -14.18 -19.96
CA LEU A 36 1.44 -15.41 -19.84
C LEU A 36 0.25 -15.45 -20.82
N VAL A 37 -0.34 -14.30 -21.18
CA VAL A 37 -1.41 -14.23 -22.20
C VAL A 37 -0.90 -14.61 -23.59
N ASP A 38 0.36 -14.26 -23.92
CA ASP A 38 0.97 -14.62 -25.20
C ASP A 38 1.37 -16.11 -25.31
N SER A 39 1.57 -16.79 -24.17
CA SER A 39 1.73 -18.24 -24.13
C SER A 39 0.36 -18.89 -23.95
N GLN A 40 -0.19 -19.58 -24.94
CA GLN A 40 -1.55 -20.17 -24.93
C GLN A 40 -1.83 -21.27 -23.87
N SER A 41 -1.20 -21.26 -22.70
CA SER A 41 -1.41 -22.20 -21.59
C SER A 41 -2.39 -21.65 -20.56
N PHE A 42 -3.69 -21.90 -20.75
CA PHE A 42 -4.75 -21.44 -19.84
C PHE A 42 -4.91 -22.31 -18.58
N ASP A 43 -3.83 -22.57 -17.84
CA ASP A 43 -3.94 -23.27 -16.55
C ASP A 43 -4.64 -22.40 -15.50
N ALA A 44 -5.44 -23.03 -14.64
CA ALA A 44 -6.25 -22.37 -13.60
C ALA A 44 -5.43 -21.66 -12.51
N GLY A 45 -4.11 -21.92 -12.43
CA GLY A 45 -3.19 -21.29 -11.49
C GLY A 45 -2.40 -20.10 -12.05
N GLN A 46 -2.53 -19.76 -13.33
CA GLN A 46 -1.77 -18.67 -13.92
C GLN A 46 -2.37 -17.30 -13.60
N SER A 47 -1.50 -16.31 -13.48
CA SER A 47 -1.92 -14.94 -13.21
C SER A 47 -2.59 -14.32 -14.44
N ARG A 48 -3.72 -13.64 -14.25
CA ARG A 48 -4.44 -12.94 -15.33
C ARG A 48 -4.82 -11.53 -14.91
N LEU A 49 -4.93 -10.65 -15.90
CA LEU A 49 -5.55 -9.34 -15.74
C LEU A 49 -7.04 -9.49 -15.94
N GLU A 50 -7.78 -9.50 -14.84
CA GLU A 50 -9.23 -9.65 -14.83
C GLU A 50 -9.81 -8.72 -13.77
N PHE A 51 -10.72 -7.83 -14.17
CA PHE A 51 -11.40 -6.98 -13.23
C PHE A 51 -12.45 -7.78 -12.46
N ARG A 52 -12.27 -7.90 -11.15
CA ARG A 52 -13.18 -8.60 -10.24
C ARG A 52 -13.53 -7.68 -9.08
N TRP A 53 -14.80 -7.29 -9.02
CA TRP A 53 -15.33 -6.44 -7.98
C TRP A 53 -16.58 -7.07 -7.40
N ASP A 54 -16.52 -7.41 -6.12
CA ASP A 54 -17.62 -7.99 -5.36
C ASP A 54 -17.95 -7.14 -4.11
N SER A 55 -18.91 -7.62 -3.33
CA SER A 55 -19.38 -6.93 -2.12
C SER A 55 -18.28 -6.71 -1.06
N SER A 56 -17.28 -7.60 -1.00
CA SER A 56 -16.17 -7.53 -0.05
C SER A 56 -15.20 -6.39 -0.40
N GLN A 57 -14.88 -6.19 -1.68
CA GLN A 57 -14.06 -5.06 -2.14
C GLN A 57 -14.81 -3.74 -1.93
N THR A 58 -16.14 -3.75 -2.11
CA THR A 58 -16.99 -2.58 -1.82
C THR A 58 -16.94 -2.20 -0.35
N ALA A 59 -17.10 -3.18 0.55
CA ALA A 59 -17.02 -2.96 1.99
C ALA A 59 -15.63 -2.46 2.41
N LEU A 60 -14.56 -3.10 1.90
CA LEU A 60 -13.19 -2.69 2.18
C LEU A 60 -12.92 -1.26 1.67
N ALA A 61 -13.33 -0.93 0.44
CA ALA A 61 -13.18 0.40 -0.13
C ALA A 61 -13.89 1.47 0.71
N ALA A 62 -15.12 1.19 1.18
CA ALA A 62 -15.84 2.11 2.06
C ALA A 62 -15.09 2.36 3.38
N VAL A 63 -14.56 1.31 4.00
CA VAL A 63 -13.74 1.41 5.23
C VAL A 63 -12.46 2.21 4.97
N LEU A 64 -11.77 1.98 3.85
CA LEU A 64 -10.56 2.73 3.50
C LEU A 64 -10.83 4.20 3.24
N LEU A 65 -11.93 4.53 2.55
CA LEU A 65 -12.36 5.91 2.35
C LEU A 65 -12.70 6.60 3.67
N PHE A 66 -13.39 5.91 4.57
CA PHE A 66 -13.70 6.41 5.91
C PHE A 66 -12.43 6.75 6.70
N PHE A 67 -11.47 5.82 6.78
CA PHE A 67 -10.21 6.08 7.47
C PHE A 67 -9.36 7.16 6.79
N SER A 68 -9.39 7.23 5.46
CA SER A 68 -8.70 8.29 4.70
C SER A 68 -9.29 9.66 5.00
N ALA A 69 -10.62 9.77 5.08
CA ALA A 69 -11.31 11.00 5.44
C ALA A 69 -10.95 11.44 6.87
N ILE A 70 -10.98 10.50 7.83
CA ILE A 70 -10.55 10.78 9.21
C ILE A 70 -9.11 11.28 9.22
N LEU A 71 -8.18 10.57 8.56
CA LEU A 71 -6.77 10.93 8.54
C LEU A 71 -6.55 12.31 7.90
N ALA A 72 -7.30 12.67 6.85
CA ALA A 72 -7.26 13.99 6.25
C ALA A 72 -7.71 15.09 7.22
N ILE A 73 -8.80 14.85 7.98
CA ILE A 73 -9.31 15.79 8.98
C ILE A 73 -8.29 15.98 10.13
N VAL A 74 -7.71 14.89 10.63
CA VAL A 74 -6.77 14.95 11.76
C VAL A 74 -5.30 15.08 11.33
N TRP A 75 -5.02 15.33 10.05
CA TRP A 75 -3.68 15.24 9.45
C TRP A 75 -2.62 16.03 10.21
N LYS A 76 -2.93 17.27 10.59
CA LYS A 76 -2.01 18.14 11.34
C LYS A 76 -1.90 17.78 12.81
N ARG A 77 -2.93 17.13 13.38
CA ARG A 77 -3.01 16.78 14.81
C ARG A 77 -2.22 15.52 15.15
N VAL A 78 -2.16 14.56 14.21
CA VAL A 78 -1.47 13.27 14.42
C VAL A 78 0.02 13.33 14.04
N PHE A 79 0.60 14.51 13.81
CA PHE A 79 2.03 14.64 13.54
C PHE A 79 2.87 14.15 14.74
N PRO A 80 3.94 13.34 14.54
CA PRO A 80 4.60 12.98 13.27
C PRO A 80 4.09 11.68 12.62
N PHE A 81 3.01 11.08 13.12
CA PHE A 81 2.47 9.78 12.68
C PHE A 81 1.57 9.87 11.44
N ASN A 82 1.24 11.06 10.96
CA ASN A 82 0.37 11.26 9.79
C ASN A 82 0.87 10.52 8.53
N VAL A 83 2.14 10.65 8.18
CA VAL A 83 2.70 9.98 6.99
C VAL A 83 2.83 8.46 7.18
N PRO A 84 3.31 7.94 8.33
CA PRO A 84 3.23 6.49 8.60
C PRO A 84 1.82 5.90 8.50
N LEU A 85 0.79 6.61 8.99
CA LEU A 85 -0.60 6.18 8.86
C LEU A 85 -1.08 6.22 7.40
N ALA A 86 -0.70 7.24 6.63
CA ALA A 86 -0.98 7.32 5.20
C ALA A 86 -0.31 6.19 4.42
N MET A 87 0.90 5.79 4.83
CA MET A 87 1.63 4.66 4.27
C MET A 87 0.88 3.34 4.50
N ILE A 88 0.42 3.09 5.74
CA ILE A 88 -0.40 1.92 6.06
C ILE A 88 -1.66 1.89 5.18
N LEU A 89 -2.40 3.01 5.10
CA LEU A 89 -3.58 3.10 4.24
C LEU A 89 -3.27 2.84 2.76
N SER A 90 -2.15 3.39 2.27
CA SER A 90 -1.68 3.16 0.90
C SER A 90 -1.42 1.68 0.62
N GLY A 91 -0.88 0.94 1.60
CA GLY A 91 -0.73 -0.51 1.52
C GLY A 91 -2.06 -1.24 1.35
N PHE A 92 -3.10 -0.84 2.08
CA PHE A 92 -4.43 -1.42 1.91
C PHE A 92 -5.06 -1.08 0.55
N PHE A 93 -4.90 0.16 0.07
CA PHE A 93 -5.35 0.53 -1.28
C PHE A 93 -4.59 -0.25 -2.37
N TYR A 94 -3.30 -0.47 -2.17
CA TYR A 94 -2.47 -1.30 -3.04
C TYR A 94 -3.00 -2.74 -3.09
N ALA A 95 -3.27 -3.35 -1.93
CA ALA A 95 -3.87 -4.68 -1.84
C ALA A 95 -5.23 -4.73 -2.54
N LEU A 96 -6.13 -3.79 -2.24
CA LEU A 96 -7.45 -3.69 -2.86
C LEU A 96 -7.34 -3.61 -4.39
N PHE A 97 -6.45 -2.76 -4.90
CA PHE A 97 -6.20 -2.62 -6.33
C PHE A 97 -5.74 -3.93 -6.95
N THR A 98 -4.72 -4.58 -6.37
CA THR A 98 -4.24 -5.85 -6.90
C THR A 98 -5.28 -6.96 -6.83
N MET A 99 -6.08 -7.06 -5.76
CA MET A 99 -7.18 -8.02 -5.68
C MET A 99 -8.29 -7.76 -6.71
N ALA A 100 -8.51 -6.49 -7.06
CA ALA A 100 -9.52 -6.10 -8.03
C ALA A 100 -9.10 -6.37 -9.48
N TYR A 101 -7.80 -6.42 -9.79
CA TYR A 101 -7.30 -6.48 -11.17
C TYR A 101 -6.39 -7.68 -11.49
N LEU A 102 -5.81 -8.34 -10.49
CA LEU A 102 -4.89 -9.46 -10.65
C LEU A 102 -5.47 -10.72 -10.00
N THR A 103 -5.59 -11.78 -10.78
CA THR A 103 -5.89 -13.13 -10.29
C THR A 103 -4.64 -14.01 -10.35
N GLY A 104 -4.64 -15.17 -9.67
CA GLY A 104 -3.49 -16.07 -9.59
C GLY A 104 -2.36 -15.54 -8.70
N TRP A 105 -1.09 -15.88 -9.02
CA TRP A 105 0.09 -15.45 -8.26
C TRP A 105 0.28 -13.93 -8.24
N GLY A 106 -0.32 -13.20 -9.19
CA GLY A 106 -0.34 -11.73 -9.20
C GLY A 106 -0.98 -11.14 -7.94
N GLY A 107 -1.93 -11.85 -7.31
CA GLY A 107 -2.49 -11.45 -6.02
C GLY A 107 -1.47 -11.49 -4.87
N ILE A 108 -0.45 -12.34 -4.96
CA ILE A 108 0.65 -12.41 -3.96
C ILE A 108 1.50 -11.14 -4.02
N ILE A 109 1.69 -10.55 -5.21
CA ILE A 109 2.41 -9.27 -5.35
C ILE A 109 1.66 -8.16 -4.60
N GLY A 110 0.32 -8.19 -4.66
CA GLY A 110 -0.57 -7.40 -3.83
C GLY A 110 -0.28 -7.50 -2.34
N PHE A 111 -0.22 -8.72 -1.85
CA PHE A 111 0.05 -9.01 -0.45
C PHE A 111 1.48 -8.63 -0.02
N VAL A 112 2.49 -8.89 -0.86
CA VAL A 112 3.88 -8.50 -0.59
C VAL A 112 4.01 -6.98 -0.48
N GLY A 113 3.42 -6.24 -1.42
CA GLY A 113 3.39 -4.78 -1.36
C GLY A 113 2.67 -4.29 -0.10
N PHE A 114 1.52 -4.86 0.24
CA PHE A 114 0.81 -4.57 1.48
C PHE A 114 1.67 -4.75 2.73
N VAL A 115 2.32 -5.90 2.87
CA VAL A 115 3.20 -6.20 4.00
C VAL A 115 4.34 -5.18 4.08
N LEU A 116 4.95 -4.80 2.96
CA LEU A 116 6.00 -3.78 2.94
C LEU A 116 5.51 -2.42 3.45
N PHE A 117 4.38 -1.92 2.93
CA PHE A 117 3.78 -0.65 3.37
C PHE A 117 3.43 -0.64 4.85
N VAL A 118 2.80 -1.72 5.33
CA VAL A 118 2.41 -1.84 6.74
C VAL A 118 3.64 -1.93 7.64
N SER A 119 4.60 -2.79 7.29
CA SER A 119 5.80 -3.01 8.09
C SER A 119 6.61 -1.73 8.27
N VAL A 120 6.84 -1.00 7.19
CA VAL A 120 7.60 0.26 7.27
C VAL A 120 6.81 1.34 8.01
N GLY A 121 5.49 1.44 7.80
CA GLY A 121 4.64 2.35 8.56
C GLY A 121 4.69 2.06 10.07
N VAL A 122 4.61 0.79 10.48
CA VAL A 122 4.71 0.37 11.88
C VAL A 122 6.10 0.69 12.45
N ILE A 123 7.18 0.38 11.74
CA ILE A 123 8.55 0.69 12.17
C ILE A 123 8.72 2.20 12.40
N MET A 124 8.17 3.04 11.52
CA MET A 124 8.23 4.49 11.70
C MET A 124 7.43 4.96 12.92
N ILE A 125 6.23 4.42 13.14
CA ILE A 125 5.43 4.72 14.33
C ILE A 125 6.20 4.35 15.60
N LEU A 126 6.79 3.15 15.66
CA LEU A 126 7.60 2.71 16.79
C LEU A 126 8.81 3.62 17.00
N SER A 127 9.53 3.96 15.93
CA SER A 127 10.71 4.83 15.99
C SER A 127 10.37 6.21 16.54
N TYR A 128 9.24 6.79 16.12
CA TYR A 128 8.79 8.10 16.60
C TYR A 128 8.26 8.05 18.01
N THR A 129 7.59 6.96 18.39
CA THR A 129 7.13 6.74 19.76
C THR A 129 8.33 6.70 20.71
N VAL A 130 9.35 5.89 20.40
CA VAL A 130 10.59 5.81 21.20
C VAL A 130 11.31 7.17 21.27
N TYR A 131 11.38 7.91 20.16
CA TYR A 131 11.97 9.25 20.16
C TYR A 131 11.19 10.27 20.99
N PHE A 132 9.86 10.16 21.04
CA PHE A 132 9.01 11.10 21.79
C PHE A 132 9.06 10.86 23.30
N PHE A 133 9.26 9.61 23.73
CA PHE A 133 9.41 9.24 25.13
C PHE A 133 10.85 9.35 25.68
N ARG A 134 11.82 9.72 24.84
CA ARG A 134 13.21 10.04 25.23
C ARG A 134 13.47 11.54 25.23
#